data_AF-C5DUJ5-F1
#
_entry.id   AF-C5DUJ5-F1
#
_cell.length_a   1.000
_cell.length_b   1.000
_cell.length_c   1.000
_cell.angle_alpha   90.00
_cell.angle_beta   90.00
_cell.angle_gamma   90.00
#
_symmetry.space_group_name_H-M   'P 1'
#
loop_
_entity.id
_entity.type
_entity.pdbx_description
1 polymer ?
#
loop_
_entity_poly.entity_id
_entity_poly.type
_entity_poly.pdbx_seq_one_letter_code
_entity_poly.pdbx_strand_id
1 'polypeptide(L)'
;MYHHHHTFQGRKLTDQERARVLEFQDSIHYSPRYSDDTHEYRHVMLPKAMLKVIPSDYFNSETGTLRILTEDEWRGLGVTQSLGWEHYECHAPEPHILLFKRPLNYETELRAAAAAVAAAQQQQQQQQQSLQADSQVRIP
;
A
#
# COMPACT_ATOMS: atom_id res chain seq x y z
N MET A 1 2.83 23.82 5.41
CA MET A 1 2.17 22.57 4.99
C MET A 1 3.00 21.41 5.49
N TYR A 2 2.53 20.67 6.50
CA TYR A 2 3.25 19.51 7.02
C TYR A 2 3.08 18.35 6.03
N HIS A 3 4.16 18.00 5.33
CA HIS A 3 4.19 16.76 4.56
C HIS A 3 4.31 15.62 5.56
N HIS A 4 3.32 14.72 5.61
CA HIS A 4 3.51 13.44 6.27
C HIS A 4 4.59 12.69 5.50
N HIS A 5 5.76 12.51 6.13
CA HIS A 5 6.84 11.73 5.54
C HIS A 5 6.48 10.24 5.65
N HIS A 6 6.11 9.65 4.51
CA HIS A 6 6.00 8.20 4.40
C HIS A 6 7.40 7.59 4.33
N THR A 7 7.73 6.75 5.31
CA THR A 7 8.98 5.99 5.33
C THR A 7 8.78 4.68 4.59
N PHE A 8 9.57 4.47 3.53
CA PHE A 8 9.54 3.25 2.72
C PHE A 8 9.81 2.01 3.59
N GLN A 9 8.92 1.02 3.52
CA GLN A 9 9.03 -0.26 4.20
C GLN A 9 9.60 -1.34 3.27
N GLY A 10 10.67 -2.00 3.70
CA GLY A 10 11.33 -3.05 2.91
C GLY A 10 12.48 -2.50 2.04
N ARG A 11 12.86 -3.27 1.03
CA ARG A 11 14.01 -2.99 0.18
C ARG A 11 13.61 -2.10 -0.99
N LYS A 12 14.01 -0.83 -0.98
CA LYS A 12 13.72 0.11 -2.08
C LYS A 12 14.51 -0.25 -3.35
N LEU A 13 13.87 -0.15 -4.51
CA LEU A 13 14.57 -0.23 -5.80
C LEU A 13 15.49 0.99 -5.99
N THR A 14 16.67 0.77 -6.55
CA THR A 14 17.49 1.85 -7.11
C THR A 14 16.81 2.43 -8.34
N ASP A 15 17.21 3.64 -8.75
CA ASP A 15 16.63 4.30 -9.93
C ASP A 15 16.80 3.46 -11.21
N GLN A 16 17.94 2.76 -11.34
CA GLN A 16 18.23 1.89 -12.48
C GLN A 16 17.37 0.62 -12.49
N GLU A 17 17.16 -0.02 -11.34
CA GLU A 17 16.26 -1.18 -11.22
C GLU A 17 14.81 -0.76 -11.48
N ARG A 18 14.38 0.36 -10.89
CA ARG A 18 13.03 0.91 -11.10
C ARG A 18 12.77 1.17 -12.57
N ALA A 19 13.70 1.81 -13.29
CA ALA A 19 13.54 2.07 -14.72
C ALA A 19 13.35 0.79 -15.54
N ARG A 20 14.09 -0.28 -15.24
CA ARG A 20 13.97 -1.57 -15.95
C ARG A 20 12.66 -2.27 -15.64
N VAL A 21 12.21 -2.24 -14.39
CA VAL A 21 10.98 -2.92 -13.98
C VAL A 21 9.75 -2.20 -14.53
N LEU A 22 9.74 -0.87 -14.52
CA LEU A 22 8.61 -0.07 -14.99
C LEU A 22 8.37 -0.13 -16.51
N GLU A 23 9.35 -0.60 -17.31
CA GLU A 23 9.15 -0.89 -18.73
C GLU A 23 8.00 -1.89 -18.97
N PHE A 24 7.72 -2.75 -17.99
CA PHE A 24 6.68 -3.78 -18.05
C PHE A 24 5.34 -3.36 -17.45
N GLN A 25 5.23 -2.13 -16.91
CA GLN A 25 4.08 -1.71 -16.09
C GLN A 25 2.73 -1.88 -16.83
N ASP A 26 2.65 -1.48 -18.09
CA ASP A 26 1.42 -1.55 -18.89
C ASP A 26 1.03 -2.98 -19.28
N SER A 27 1.96 -3.93 -19.16
CA SER A 27 1.74 -5.35 -19.45
C SER A 27 1.35 -6.16 -18.21
N ILE A 28 1.27 -5.53 -17.03
CA ILE A 28 0.82 -6.19 -15.80
C ILE A 28 -0.69 -6.43 -15.89
N HIS A 29 -1.10 -7.69 -15.71
CA HIS A 29 -2.50 -8.07 -15.76
C HIS A 29 -3.09 -8.22 -14.36
N TYR A 30 -4.31 -7.71 -14.16
CA TYR A 30 -5.03 -7.76 -12.89
C TYR A 30 -6.30 -8.62 -13.06
N SER A 31 -6.43 -9.68 -12.26
CA SER A 31 -7.64 -10.51 -12.30
C SER A 31 -8.88 -9.75 -11.82
N PRO A 32 -10.10 -10.20 -12.16
CA PRO A 32 -11.30 -9.84 -11.42
C PRO A 32 -11.14 -10.14 -9.92
N ARG A 33 -11.90 -9.42 -9.10
CA ARG A 33 -11.94 -9.61 -7.65
C ARG A 33 -12.96 -10.70 -7.31
N TYR A 34 -12.64 -11.53 -6.33
CA TYR A 34 -13.53 -12.56 -5.78
C TYR A 34 -13.44 -12.51 -4.26
N SER A 35 -14.45 -13.00 -3.54
CA SER A 35 -14.51 -12.86 -2.08
C SER A 35 -15.01 -14.13 -1.41
N ASP A 36 -14.58 -14.33 -0.17
CA ASP A 36 -15.24 -15.19 0.79
C ASP A 36 -16.01 -14.36 1.83
N ASP A 37 -16.34 -14.93 2.99
CA ASP A 37 -17.08 -14.24 4.05
C ASP A 37 -16.27 -13.14 4.76
N THR A 38 -14.95 -13.11 4.58
CA THR A 38 -14.02 -12.29 5.38
C THR A 38 -13.12 -11.38 4.53
N HIS A 39 -12.71 -11.85 3.34
CA HIS A 39 -11.73 -11.17 2.50
C HIS A 39 -12.18 -11.08 1.04
N GLU A 40 -11.71 -10.02 0.40
CA GLU A 40 -11.64 -9.89 -1.05
C GLU A 40 -10.25 -10.32 -1.52
N TYR A 41 -10.19 -10.99 -2.66
CA TYR A 41 -9.00 -11.59 -3.25
C TYR A 41 -8.86 -11.15 -4.70
N ARG A 42 -7.60 -11.08 -5.16
CA ARG A 42 -7.26 -11.03 -6.58
C ARG A 42 -5.86 -11.56 -6.79
N HIS A 43 -5.53 -11.88 -8.03
CA HIS A 43 -4.16 -12.12 -8.43
C HIS A 43 -3.68 -11.10 -9.45
N VAL A 44 -2.38 -10.83 -9.42
CA VAL A 44 -1.68 -9.99 -10.40
C VAL A 44 -0.70 -10.88 -11.15
N MET A 45 -0.76 -10.87 -12.48
CA MET A 45 0.15 -11.60 -13.33
C MET A 45 1.17 -10.63 -13.92
N LEU A 46 2.43 -10.83 -13.57
CA LEU A 46 3.56 -10.11 -14.16
C LEU A 46 3.92 -10.74 -15.52
N PRO A 47 4.38 -9.94 -16.49
CA PRO A 47 4.99 -10.49 -17.70
C PRO A 47 6.17 -11.40 -17.33
N LYS A 48 6.27 -12.61 -17.90
CA LYS A 48 7.37 -13.54 -17.59
C LYS A 48 8.75 -12.94 -17.85
N ALA A 49 8.87 -12.02 -18.81
CA ALA A 49 10.12 -11.29 -19.08
C ALA A 49 10.51 -10.35 -17.93
N MET A 50 9.53 -9.77 -17.22
CA MET A 50 9.74 -8.88 -16.07
C MET A 50 10.47 -9.60 -14.94
N LEU A 51 10.22 -10.91 -14.73
CA LEU A 51 10.90 -11.69 -13.69
C LEU A 51 12.43 -11.66 -13.81
N LYS A 52 12.97 -11.47 -15.02
CA LYS A 52 14.42 -11.43 -15.27
C LYS A 52 15.07 -10.09 -14.86
N VAL A 53 14.29 -9.03 -14.68
CA VAL A 53 14.78 -7.70 -14.31
C VAL A 53 14.47 -7.33 -12.86
N ILE A 54 13.64 -8.12 -12.17
CA ILE A 54 13.40 -7.97 -10.74
C ILE A 54 14.69 -8.34 -9.98
N PRO A 55 15.10 -7.56 -8.97
CA PRO A 55 16.30 -7.86 -8.18
C PRO A 55 16.24 -9.24 -7.52
N SER A 56 17.37 -9.93 -7.44
CA SER A 56 17.43 -11.30 -6.89
C SER A 56 17.00 -11.40 -5.43
N ASP A 57 17.17 -10.33 -4.65
CA ASP A 57 16.76 -10.26 -3.23
C ASP A 57 15.24 -10.10 -3.02
N TYR A 58 14.47 -9.97 -4.11
CA TYR A 58 13.02 -10.08 -4.11
C TYR A 58 12.55 -11.53 -4.32
N PHE A 59 13.47 -12.46 -4.60
CA PHE A 59 13.16 -13.87 -4.76
C PHE A 59 13.57 -14.66 -3.52
N ASN A 60 12.81 -15.70 -3.23
CA ASN A 60 13.22 -16.73 -2.30
C ASN A 60 14.15 -17.71 -3.04
N SER A 61 15.36 -17.89 -2.53
CA SER A 61 16.41 -18.70 -3.16
C SER A 61 16.11 -20.20 -3.24
N GLU A 62 15.22 -20.71 -2.38
CA GLU A 62 14.87 -22.14 -2.31
C GLU A 62 13.76 -22.48 -3.32
N THR A 63 12.79 -21.59 -3.47
CA THR A 63 11.57 -21.84 -4.26
C THR A 63 11.62 -21.21 -5.65
N GLY A 64 12.48 -20.20 -5.87
CA GLY A 64 12.52 -19.44 -7.11
C GLY A 64 11.30 -18.53 -7.33
N THR A 65 10.40 -18.42 -6.34
CA THR A 65 9.28 -17.48 -6.37
C THR A 65 9.70 -16.14 -5.78
N LEU A 66 8.93 -15.09 -6.04
CA LEU A 66 9.03 -13.87 -5.26
C LEU A 66 8.77 -14.18 -3.77
N ARG A 67 9.52 -13.56 -2.88
CA ARG A 67 9.19 -13.56 -1.44
C ARG A 67 7.94 -12.73 -1.20
N ILE A 68 7.41 -12.78 0.03
CA ILE A 68 6.37 -11.82 0.44
C ILE A 68 6.93 -10.40 0.34
N LEU A 69 6.13 -9.53 -0.29
CA LEU A 69 6.50 -8.15 -0.61
C LEU A 69 5.64 -7.21 0.22
N THR A 70 6.26 -6.18 0.78
CA THR A 70 5.54 -5.08 1.43
C THR A 70 4.75 -4.26 0.41
N GLU A 71 3.81 -3.44 0.88
CA GLU A 71 3.07 -2.50 0.01
C GLU A 71 3.99 -1.62 -0.82
N ASP A 72 5.03 -1.08 -0.20
CA ASP A 72 6.00 -0.23 -0.87
C ASP A 72 6.84 -0.98 -1.91
N GLU A 73 7.16 -2.25 -1.68
CA GLU A 73 7.93 -3.08 -2.60
C GLU A 73 7.12 -3.45 -3.84
N TRP A 74 5.90 -3.98 -3.69
CA TRP A 74 5.09 -4.36 -4.85
C TRP A 74 4.62 -3.13 -5.64
N ARG A 75 4.33 -1.99 -4.97
CA ARG A 75 4.09 -0.71 -5.66
C ARG A 75 5.34 -0.22 -6.37
N GLY A 76 6.52 -0.46 -5.79
CA GLY A 76 7.82 -0.19 -6.40
C GLY A 76 8.04 -0.93 -7.72
N LEU A 77 7.50 -2.16 -7.84
CA LEU A 77 7.52 -2.96 -9.07
C LEU A 77 6.53 -2.47 -10.14
N GLY A 78 5.73 -1.42 -9.88
CA GLY A 78 4.76 -0.88 -10.81
C GLY A 78 3.36 -1.49 -10.70
N VAL A 79 3.16 -2.47 -9.81
CA VAL A 79 1.83 -3.01 -9.50
C VAL A 79 0.99 -1.89 -8.87
N THR A 80 -0.14 -1.56 -9.50
CA THR A 80 -1.00 -0.44 -9.11
C THR A 80 -2.40 -0.93 -8.85
N GLN A 81 -2.80 -0.86 -7.58
CA GLN A 81 -4.14 -1.21 -7.11
C GLN A 81 -4.57 -0.27 -5.97
N SER A 82 -5.85 -0.34 -5.58
CA SER A 82 -6.41 0.43 -4.47
C SER A 82 -5.68 0.15 -3.15
N LEU A 83 -6.03 0.89 -2.09
CA LEU A 83 -5.46 0.70 -0.77
C LEU A 83 -5.95 -0.61 -0.11
N GLY A 84 -5.13 -1.15 0.79
CA GLY A 84 -5.47 -2.27 1.68
C GLY A 84 -5.18 -3.66 1.15
N TRP A 85 -4.57 -3.79 -0.02
CA TRP A 85 -4.18 -5.10 -0.56
C TRP A 85 -2.88 -5.60 0.05
N GLU A 86 -2.92 -6.82 0.58
CA GLU A 86 -1.79 -7.53 1.18
C GLU A 86 -1.34 -8.65 0.25
N HIS A 87 -0.04 -8.69 -0.08
CA HIS A 87 0.57 -9.84 -0.74
C HIS A 87 0.75 -10.95 0.29
N TYR A 88 0.03 -12.06 0.16
CA TYR A 88 -0.11 -13.02 1.28
C TYR A 88 0.49 -14.39 1.03
N GLU A 89 0.72 -14.79 -0.23
CA GLU A 89 1.20 -16.13 -0.54
C GLU A 89 1.95 -16.19 -1.89
N CYS A 90 2.91 -17.12 -1.96
CA CYS A 90 3.71 -17.39 -3.15
C CYS A 90 3.13 -18.58 -3.92
N HIS A 91 2.84 -18.40 -5.21
CA HIS A 91 2.34 -19.48 -6.06
C HIS A 91 3.49 -20.18 -6.79
N ALA A 92 4.04 -21.26 -6.20
CA ALA A 92 5.21 -21.97 -6.73
C ALA A 92 5.12 -22.44 -8.19
N PRO A 93 3.97 -22.97 -8.69
CA PRO A 93 3.85 -23.38 -10.09
C PRO A 93 4.05 -22.23 -11.09
N GLU A 94 3.65 -21.01 -10.73
CA GLU A 94 3.70 -19.85 -11.61
C GLU A 94 4.28 -18.62 -10.87
N PRO A 95 5.61 -18.45 -10.82
CA PRO A 95 6.28 -17.40 -10.02
C PRO A 95 5.99 -15.96 -10.47
N HIS A 96 5.30 -15.80 -11.60
CA HIS A 96 4.84 -14.53 -12.14
C HIS A 96 3.45 -14.15 -11.64
N ILE A 97 2.80 -14.98 -10.81
CA ILE A 97 1.50 -14.72 -10.21
C ILE A 97 1.70 -14.31 -8.76
N LEU A 98 1.23 -13.11 -8.42
CA LEU A 98 1.19 -12.59 -7.04
C LEU A 98 -0.24 -12.66 -6.51
N LEU A 99 -0.41 -13.20 -5.30
CA LEU A 99 -1.71 -13.37 -4.67
C LEU A 99 -1.96 -12.27 -3.64
N PHE A 100 -3.07 -11.55 -3.80
CA PHE A 100 -3.45 -10.46 -2.93
C PHE A 100 -4.78 -10.73 -2.23
N LYS A 101 -4.87 -10.28 -0.97
CA LYS A 101 -6.11 -10.28 -0.19
C LYS A 101 -6.31 -8.93 0.50
N ARG A 102 -7.54 -8.58 0.83
CA ARG A 102 -7.92 -7.37 1.57
C ARG A 102 -9.17 -7.65 2.41
N PRO A 103 -9.28 -7.17 3.66
CA PRO A 103 -10.51 -7.33 4.45
C PRO A 103 -11.72 -6.67 3.76
N LEU A 104 -12.88 -7.33 3.77
CA LEU A 104 -14.09 -6.79 3.11
C LEU A 104 -14.55 -5.44 3.68
N ASN A 105 -14.36 -5.25 4.98
CA ASN A 105 -14.73 -4.03 5.70
C ASN A 105 -13.67 -2.92 5.63
N TYR A 106 -12.56 -3.12 4.91
CA TYR A 106 -11.44 -2.20 4.85
C TYR A 106 -11.85 -0.76 4.50
N GLU A 107 -12.67 -0.57 3.46
CA GLU A 107 -13.09 0.76 3.02
C GLU A 107 -13.98 1.48 4.06
N THR A 108 -14.76 0.70 4.79
CA THR A 108 -15.62 1.21 5.87
C THR A 108 -14.77 1.66 7.06
N GLU A 109 -13.81 0.84 7.47
CA GLU A 109 -12.87 1.16 8.55
C GLU A 109 -12.02 2.38 8.22
N LEU A 110 -11.51 2.46 6.98
CA LEU A 110 -10.70 3.59 6.53
C LEU A 110 -11.49 4.91 6.58
N ARG A 111 -12.76 4.89 6.15
CA ARG A 111 -13.64 6.06 6.24
C ARG A 111 -13.93 6.45 7.68
N ALA A 112 -14.19 5.48 8.55
CA ALA A 112 -14.44 5.72 9.97
C ALA A 112 -13.21 6.35 10.65
N ALA A 113 -12.01 5.84 10.36
CA ALA A 113 -10.76 6.40 10.87
C ALA A 113 -10.54 7.85 10.40
N ALA A 114 -10.74 8.13 9.11
CA ALA A 114 -10.62 9.48 8.57
C ALA A 114 -11.61 10.46 9.22
N ALA A 115 -12.86 10.03 9.44
CA ALA A 115 -13.88 10.83 10.11
C ALA A 115 -13.50 11.11 11.59
N ALA A 116 -12.97 10.12 12.31
CA ALA A 116 -12.51 10.28 13.68
C ALA A 116 -11.37 11.29 13.80
N VAL A 117 -10.39 11.24 12.87
CA VAL A 117 -9.29 12.21 12.81
C VAL A 117 -9.81 13.62 12.56
N ALA A 118 -10.73 13.80 11.60
CA ALA A 118 -11.34 15.09 11.32
C ALA A 118 -12.10 15.66 12.54
N ALA A 119 -12.86 14.83 13.24
CA ALA A 119 -13.58 15.24 14.45
C ALA A 119 -12.62 15.68 15.57
N ALA A 120 -11.54 14.93 15.80
CA ALA A 120 -10.54 15.27 16.81
C ALA A 120 -9.85 16.62 16.51
N GLN A 121 -9.54 16.89 15.24
CA GLN A 121 -8.96 18.17 14.81
C GLN A 121 -9.91 19.34 15.04
N GLN A 122 -11.21 19.16 14.76
CA GLN A 122 -12.22 20.20 15.00
C GLN A 122 -12.36 20.52 16.50
N GLN A 123 -12.38 19.50 17.37
CA GLN A 123 -12.45 19.70 18.82
C GLN A 123 -11.22 20.45 19.37
N GLN A 124 -10.02 20.11 18.89
CA GLN A 124 -8.80 20.81 19.28
C GLN A 124 -8.80 22.28 18.83
N GLN A 125 -9.28 22.58 17.62
CA GLN A 125 -9.41 23.95 17.14
C GLN A 125 -10.41 24.76 17.97
N GLN A 126 -11.55 24.17 18.32
CA GLN A 126 -12.54 24.84 19.19
C GLN A 126 -11.98 25.14 20.58
N GLN A 127 -11.25 24.19 21.19
CA GLN A 127 -10.60 24.41 22.50
C GLN A 127 -9.52 25.49 22.44
N GLN A 128 -8.71 25.54 21.38
CA GLN A 128 -7.72 26.60 21.21
C GLN A 128 -8.39 27.98 21.04
N GLN A 129 -9.47 28.06 20.26
CA GLN A 129 -10.23 29.30 20.10
C GLN A 129 -10.86 29.76 21.43
N SER A 130 -11.42 28.85 22.23
CA SER A 130 -11.98 29.20 23.54
C SER A 130 -10.92 29.69 24.53
N LEU A 131 -9.73 29.08 24.55
CA LEU A 131 -8.62 29.50 25.43
C LEU A 131 -8.04 30.86 25.05
N GLN A 132 -7.97 31.17 23.74
CA GLN A 132 -7.52 32.47 23.25
C GLN A 132 -8.54 33.57 23.54
N ALA A 133 -9.84 33.27 23.39
CA ALA A 133 -10.91 34.21 23.72
C ALA A 133 -10.92 34.57 25.21
N ASP A 134 -10.75 33.57 26.10
CA ASP A 134 -10.77 33.79 27.55
C ASP A 134 -9.54 34.60 28.05
N SER A 135 -8.38 34.43 27.40
CA SER A 135 -7.19 35.24 27.69
C SER A 135 -7.29 36.70 27.23
N GLN A 136 -8.08 37.00 26.19
CA GLN A 136 -8.31 38.38 25.72
C GLN A 136 -9.29 39.17 26.60
N VAL A 137 -10.19 38.50 27.32
CA VAL A 137 -11.19 39.15 28.20
C VAL A 137 -10.62 39.53 29.58
N ARG A 138 -9.42 39.05 29.93
CA ARG A 138 -8.84 39.15 31.29
C ARG A 138 -7.83 40.29 31.51
N ILE A 139 -7.77 41.31 30.65
CA ILE A 139 -6.89 42.49 30.83
C ILE A 139 -7.72 43.67 31.37
N PRO A 140 -7.51 44.12 32.63
CA PRO A 140 -8.10 45.36 33.16
C PRO A 140 -7.45 46.63 32.60
#